data_AF-A0A433PAD0-F1
#
_entry.id   AF-A0A433PAD0-F1
#
_cell.length_a   1.000
_cell.length_b   1.000
_cell.length_c   1.000
_cell.angle_alpha   90.00
_cell.angle_beta   90.00
_cell.angle_gamma   90.00
#
_symmetry.space_group_name_H-M   'P 1'
#
loop_
_entity.id
_entity.type
_entity.pdbx_description
1 polymer ?
#
loop_
_entity_poly.entity_id
_entity_poly.type
_entity_poly.pdbx_seq_one_letter_code
_entity_poly.pdbx_strand_id
1 'polypeptide(L)' 'PIPGTPKAYEDIYKECWNLDPDKRPTVDQVLDRLEGIELELAEAKW' A
#
# COMPACT_ATOMS: atom_id res chain seq x y z
N PRO A 1 -5.00 -12.58 -0.11
CA PRO A 1 -5.96 -11.48 0.07
C PRO A 1 -6.62 -11.63 1.45
N ILE A 2 -6.64 -10.58 2.26
CA ILE A 2 -7.39 -10.58 3.53
C ILE A 2 -8.74 -9.89 3.28
N PRO A 3 -9.88 -10.60 3.43
CA PRO A 3 -11.20 -10.00 3.23
C PRO A 3 -11.39 -8.71 4.03
N GLY A 4 -11.94 -7.68 3.39
CA GLY A 4 -12.18 -6.37 4.01
C GLY A 4 -10.97 -5.41 4.00
N THR A 5 -9.80 -5.83 3.50
CA THR A 5 -8.65 -4.92 3.35
C THR A 5 -8.89 -3.98 2.16
N PRO A 6 -8.70 -2.66 2.32
CA PRO A 6 -8.81 -1.74 1.19
C PRO A 6 -7.79 -2.07 0.10
N LYS A 7 -8.18 -1.87 -1.15
CA LYS A 7 -7.41 -2.32 -2.31
C LYS A 7 -5.98 -1.77 -2.33
N ALA A 8 -5.82 -0.50 -1.96
CA ALA A 8 -4.53 0.16 -1.93
C ALA A 8 -3.53 -0.49 -0.95
N TYR A 9 -3.98 -0.87 0.26
CA TYR A 9 -3.15 -1.63 1.21
C TYR A 9 -2.85 -3.03 0.71
N GLU A 10 -3.81 -3.68 0.03
CA GLU A 10 -3.58 -4.99 -0.58
C GLU A 10 -2.46 -4.96 -1.62
N ASP A 11 -2.44 -3.94 -2.46
CA ASP A 11 -1.45 -3.83 -3.52
C ASP A 11 -0.05 -3.57 -2.94
N ILE A 12 0.06 -2.76 -1.87
CA ILE A 12 1.31 -2.53 -1.14
C ILE A 12 1.91 -3.86 -0.63
N TYR A 13 1.16 -4.65 0.16
CA TYR A 13 1.76 -5.86 0.74
C TYR A 13 2.06 -6.93 -0.33
N LYS A 14 1.28 -6.99 -1.42
CA LYS A 14 1.55 -7.91 -2.54
C LYS A 14 2.86 -7.59 -3.23
N GLU A 15 3.14 -6.31 -3.45
CA GLU A 15 4.40 -5.87 -4.05
C GLU A 15 5.58 -6.09 -3.08
N CYS A 16 5.39 -5.83 -1.79
CA CYS A 16 6.42 -6.12 -0.77
C CYS A 16 6.76 -7.61 -0.67
N TRP A 17 5.79 -8.49 -0.91
CA TRP A 17 5.97 -9.95 -0.92
C TRP A 17 6.32 -10.53 -2.29
N ASN A 18 6.76 -9.71 -3.24
CA ASN A 18 7.20 -10.23 -4.53
C ASN A 18 8.34 -11.25 -4.35
N LEU A 19 8.23 -12.39 -5.02
CA LEU A 19 9.27 -13.43 -5.00
C LEU A 19 10.58 -12.91 -5.59
N ASP A 20 10.48 -12.03 -6.58
CA ASP A 20 11.61 -11.32 -7.17
C ASP A 20 11.99 -10.12 -6.28
N PRO A 21 13.17 -10.12 -5.63
CA PRO A 21 13.59 -9.04 -4.76
C PRO A 21 13.71 -7.69 -5.48
N ASP A 22 14.07 -7.69 -6.76
CA ASP A 22 14.25 -6.48 -7.56
C ASP A 22 12.92 -5.79 -7.88
N LYS A 23 11.80 -6.51 -7.73
CA LYS A 23 10.45 -5.98 -7.91
C LYS A 23 9.81 -5.46 -6.62
N ARG A 24 10.50 -5.58 -5.48
CA ARG A 24 9.98 -5.07 -4.21
C ARG A 24 10.20 -3.56 -4.14
N PRO A 25 9.23 -2.80 -3.61
CA PRO A 25 9.43 -1.39 -3.36
C PRO A 25 10.47 -1.18 -2.25
N THR A 26 11.12 -0.01 -2.26
CA THR A 26 11.90 0.45 -1.11
C THR A 26 10.98 0.83 0.04
N VAL A 27 11.52 0.90 1.26
CA VAL A 27 10.75 1.38 2.42
C VAL A 27 10.22 2.80 2.20
N ASP A 28 11.00 3.67 1.55
CA ASP A 28 10.57 5.05 1.25
C ASP A 28 9.36 5.06 0.31
N GLN A 29 9.37 4.23 -0.75
CA GLN A 29 8.23 4.10 -1.67
C GLN A 29 6.98 3.53 -0.96
N VAL A 30 7.16 2.66 0.02
CA VAL A 30 6.05 2.15 0.83
C VAL A 30 5.49 3.26 1.72
N LEU A 31 6.36 4.05 2.37
CA LEU A 31 5.95 5.16 3.23
C LEU A 31 5.16 6.21 2.44
N ASP A 32 5.67 6.65 1.29
CA ASP A 32 5.01 7.63 0.41
C ASP A 32 3.58 7.17 0.03
N ARG A 33 3.41 5.88 -0.26
CA ARG A 33 2.10 5.30 -0.61
C ARG A 33 1.16 5.23 0.58
N LEU A 34 1.67 4.89 1.76
CA LEU A 34 0.86 4.83 2.98
C LEU A 34 0.36 6.23 3.37
N GLU A 35 1.22 7.24 3.30
CA GLU A 35 0.84 8.63 3.52
C GLU A 35 -0.23 9.09 2.52
N GLY A 36 -0.10 8.72 1.24
CA GLY A 36 -1.12 9.00 0.22
C GLY A 36 -2.47 8.39 0.55
N ILE A 37 -2.52 7.14 1.02
CA ILE A 37 -3.78 6.49 1.43
C ILE A 37 -4.37 7.18 2.67
N GLU A 38 -3.55 7.56 3.64
CA GLU A 38 -4.04 8.30 4.82
C GLU A 38 -4.68 9.64 4.44
N LEU A 39 -4.08 10.37 3.48
CA LEU A 39 -4.66 11.61 2.94
C LEU A 39 -5.97 11.34 2.20
N GLU A 40 -6.02 10.35 1.31
CA GLU A 40 -7.25 9.97 0.60
C GLU A 40 -8.38 9.58 1.56
N LEU A 41 -8.09 8.81 2.61
CA LEU A 41 -9.06 8.44 3.65
C LEU A 41 -9.48 9.64 4.52
N ALA A 42 -8.57 10.57 4.77
CA ALA A 42 -8.85 11.80 5.51
C ALA A 42 -9.70 12.80 4.70
N GLU A 43 -9.56 12.81 3.38
CA GLU A 43 -10.31 13.65 2.43
C GLU A 43 -11.65 13.04 2.04
N ALA A 44 -11.75 11.70 1.98
CA ALA A 44 -12.99 10.97 1.73
C ALA A 44 -13.99 11.01 2.91
N LYS A 45 -13.81 11.94 3.86
CA LYS A 45 -14.70 12.14 5.00
C LYS A 45 -16.12 12.44 4.55
N TRP A 46 -17.00 11.57 5.04
CA TRP A 46 -18.39 11.85 5.36
C TRP A 46 -18.46 12.83 6.54
#